data_AF-A0A177Q1Y9-F1
#
_entry.id   AF-A0A177Q1Y9-F1
#
_cell.length_a   1.000
_cell.length_b   1.000
_cell.length_c   1.000
_cell.angle_alpha   90.00
_cell.angle_beta   90.00
_cell.angle_gamma   90.00
#
_symmetry.space_group_name_H-M   'P 1'
#
loop_
_entity.id
_entity.type
_entity.pdbx_description
1 polymer ?
#
loop_
_entity_poly.entity_id
_entity_poly.type
_entity_poly.pdbx_seq_one_letter_code
_entity_poly.pdbx_strand_id
1 'polypeptide(L)'
;MDDQRDPGFSARFGTETDRLQHEENYVCDMDLLFVAFLHCVERFGYFHLGPITINVRAVEARLEARARRDGSPHDETDVFVRFSQMLMREVRLSGRKRIDELHYLFAFMRLNEGIAADVFGELAVTTEQVEAYLRRGAEEIVADRWMTPEEVAEYLRVHVQTVRAWIRAGKLPARRIYGMRSLRVREADAARMLRPIDEPDDNTSPVQGGGT
;
A
#
# COMPACT_ATOMS: atom_id res chain seq x y z
N MET A 1 7.29 9.32 -3.86
CA MET A 1 7.06 7.86 -3.97
C MET A 1 7.91 7.43 -5.14
N ASP A 2 9.15 7.01 -4.89
CA ASP A 2 9.94 6.45 -5.98
C ASP A 2 9.19 5.23 -6.48
N ASP A 3 8.93 5.23 -7.79
CA ASP A 3 8.22 4.22 -8.56
C ASP A 3 9.13 2.98 -8.68
N GLN A 4 9.52 2.39 -7.55
CA GLN A 4 10.21 1.09 -7.45
C GLN A 4 9.26 -0.07 -7.72
N ARG A 5 8.16 0.16 -8.44
CA ARG A 5 7.26 -0.89 -8.90
C ARG A 5 7.79 -1.40 -10.23
N ASP A 6 7.70 -2.72 -10.42
CA ASP A 6 8.33 -3.38 -11.54
C ASP A 6 7.69 -2.91 -12.87
N PRO A 7 8.42 -2.16 -13.72
CA PRO A 7 7.88 -1.70 -14.99
C PRO A 7 7.56 -2.86 -15.94
N GLY A 8 8.06 -4.07 -15.67
CA GLY A 8 7.79 -5.29 -16.40
C GLY A 8 6.63 -6.13 -15.86
N PHE A 9 5.92 -5.70 -14.80
CA PHE A 9 4.93 -6.54 -14.12
C PHE A 9 3.88 -7.12 -15.08
N SER A 10 3.22 -6.28 -15.88
CA SER A 10 2.19 -6.72 -16.82
C SER A 10 2.71 -7.69 -17.89
N ALA A 11 3.96 -7.52 -18.33
CA ALA A 11 4.56 -8.43 -19.29
C ALA A 11 4.81 -9.81 -18.67
N ARG A 12 5.37 -9.85 -17.46
CA ARG A 12 5.57 -11.10 -16.71
C ARG A 12 4.24 -11.78 -16.40
N PHE A 13 3.23 -11.02 -16.00
CA PHE A 13 1.89 -11.53 -15.73
C PHE A 13 1.27 -12.19 -16.97
N GLY A 14 1.41 -11.58 -18.14
CA GLY A 14 0.99 -12.19 -19.41
C GLY A 14 1.72 -13.51 -19.67
N THR A 15 3.06 -13.50 -19.60
CA THR A 15 3.88 -14.72 -19.81
C THR A 15 3.52 -15.84 -18.84
N GLU A 16 3.26 -15.51 -17.58
CA GLU A 16 2.90 -16.50 -16.56
C GLU A 16 1.51 -17.09 -16.77
N THR A 17 0.55 -16.27 -17.23
CA THR A 17 -0.78 -16.74 -17.62
C THR A 17 -0.68 -17.70 -18.80
N ASP A 18 0.09 -17.34 -19.84
CA ASP A 18 0.33 -18.19 -21.01
C ASP A 18 0.99 -19.52 -20.61
N ARG A 19 1.98 -19.48 -19.69
CA ARG A 19 2.66 -20.68 -19.18
C ARG A 19 1.68 -21.64 -18.53
N LEU A 20 0.87 -21.16 -17.56
CA LEU A 20 -0.07 -22.00 -16.83
C LEU A 20 -1.17 -22.57 -17.74
N GLN A 21 -1.63 -21.77 -18.71
CA GLN A 21 -2.61 -22.22 -19.70
C GLN A 21 -2.07 -23.37 -20.56
N HIS A 22 -0.82 -23.30 -21.01
CA HIS A 22 -0.22 -24.31 -21.88
C HIS A 22 0.29 -25.56 -21.15
N GLU A 23 0.90 -25.40 -19.98
CA GLU A 23 1.53 -26.52 -19.27
C GLU A 23 0.51 -27.42 -18.59
N GLU A 24 -0.57 -26.83 -18.04
CA GLU A 24 -1.56 -27.57 -17.25
C GLU A 24 -2.91 -27.76 -17.95
N ASN A 25 -3.03 -27.27 -19.19
CA ASN A 25 -4.24 -27.39 -20.01
C ASN A 25 -5.49 -26.83 -19.30
N TYR A 26 -5.32 -25.77 -18.51
CA TYR A 26 -6.42 -25.04 -17.89
C TYR A 26 -7.13 -24.14 -18.90
N VAL A 27 -8.45 -24.00 -18.72
CA VAL A 27 -9.22 -22.93 -19.36
C VAL A 27 -8.89 -21.63 -18.63
N CYS A 28 -8.68 -20.53 -19.36
CA CYS A 28 -8.38 -19.25 -18.73
C CYS A 28 -9.62 -18.71 -18.01
N ASP A 29 -9.62 -18.81 -16.68
CA ASP A 29 -10.67 -18.30 -15.82
C ASP A 29 -10.12 -17.36 -14.73
N MET A 30 -10.97 -16.88 -13.83
CA MET A 30 -10.53 -16.00 -12.74
C MET A 30 -9.53 -16.67 -11.81
N ASP A 31 -9.63 -17.99 -11.63
CA ASP A 31 -8.82 -18.73 -10.69
C ASP A 31 -7.39 -18.88 -11.23
N LEU A 32 -7.25 -19.17 -12.53
CA LEU A 32 -5.98 -19.17 -13.24
C LEU A 32 -5.31 -17.79 -13.21
N LEU A 33 -6.07 -16.72 -13.52
CA LEU A 33 -5.54 -15.36 -13.49
C LEU A 33 -5.04 -14.98 -12.09
N PHE A 34 -5.73 -15.42 -11.04
CA PHE A 34 -5.32 -15.14 -9.66
C PHE A 34 -4.04 -15.90 -9.28
N VAL A 35 -3.91 -17.17 -9.66
CA VAL A 35 -2.69 -17.96 -9.41
C VAL A 35 -1.51 -17.39 -10.21
N ALA A 36 -1.70 -17.03 -11.48
CA ALA A 36 -0.68 -16.35 -12.28
C ALA A 36 -0.20 -15.04 -11.63
N PHE A 37 -1.15 -14.29 -11.05
CA PHE A 37 -0.84 -13.06 -10.31
C PHE A 37 0.06 -13.36 -9.12
N LEU A 38 -0.31 -14.34 -8.29
CA LEU A 38 0.45 -14.73 -7.10
C LEU A 38 1.87 -15.18 -7.47
N HIS A 39 2.05 -15.98 -8.53
CA HIS A 39 3.38 -16.38 -9.00
C HIS A 39 4.27 -15.19 -9.39
N CYS A 40 3.68 -14.13 -9.93
CA CYS A 40 4.43 -12.94 -10.29
C CYS A 40 4.91 -12.12 -9.08
N VAL A 41 4.22 -12.19 -7.95
CA VAL A 41 4.46 -11.33 -6.78
C VAL A 41 4.99 -12.07 -5.56
N GLU A 42 4.94 -13.40 -5.55
CA GLU A 42 5.36 -14.17 -4.39
C GLU A 42 6.86 -14.08 -4.12
N ARG A 43 7.21 -14.36 -2.87
CA ARG A 43 8.58 -14.54 -2.43
C ARG A 43 8.63 -15.80 -1.57
N PHE A 44 9.38 -16.79 -2.04
CA PHE A 44 9.56 -18.08 -1.34
C PHE A 44 8.25 -18.86 -1.11
N GLY A 45 7.31 -18.87 -2.06
CA GLY A 45 6.04 -19.58 -1.90
C GLY A 45 4.93 -18.78 -1.21
N TYR A 46 5.20 -17.53 -0.80
CA TYR A 46 4.25 -16.69 -0.08
C TYR A 46 4.11 -15.32 -0.72
N PHE A 47 2.87 -14.85 -0.81
CA PHE A 47 2.58 -13.45 -1.07
C PHE A 47 2.33 -12.72 0.25
N HIS A 48 2.97 -11.57 0.41
CA HIS A 48 2.83 -10.72 1.59
C HIS A 48 2.51 -9.29 1.19
N LEU A 49 1.42 -8.74 1.73
CA LEU A 49 1.10 -7.32 1.64
C LEU A 49 0.36 -6.87 2.89
N GLY A 50 1.12 -6.29 3.84
CA GLY A 50 0.58 -5.83 5.10
C GLY A 50 -0.13 -6.93 5.87
N PRO A 51 -1.46 -6.82 6.11
CA PRO A 51 -2.21 -7.86 6.81
C PRO A 51 -2.41 -9.13 5.97
N ILE A 52 -2.15 -9.10 4.66
CA ILE A 52 -2.33 -10.24 3.77
C ILE A 52 -1.07 -11.11 3.80
N THR A 53 -1.25 -12.38 4.12
CA THR A 53 -0.26 -13.44 3.90
C THR A 53 -0.97 -14.61 3.23
N ILE A 54 -0.56 -14.93 2.00
CA ILE A 54 -1.14 -16.02 1.20
C ILE A 54 -0.05 -17.05 0.93
N ASN A 55 -0.32 -18.31 1.27
CA ASN A 55 0.51 -19.44 0.86
C ASN A 55 0.09 -19.86 -0.56
N VAL A 56 0.94 -19.60 -1.55
CA VAL A 56 0.61 -19.80 -2.97
C VAL A 56 0.37 -21.28 -3.28
N ARG A 57 1.14 -22.18 -2.68
CA ARG A 57 0.94 -23.64 -2.83
C ARG A 57 -0.42 -24.12 -2.33
N ALA A 58 -0.95 -23.49 -1.28
CA ALA A 58 -2.28 -23.81 -0.80
C ALA A 58 -3.38 -23.33 -1.76
N VAL A 59 -3.14 -22.23 -2.48
CA VAL A 59 -4.05 -21.71 -3.52
C VAL A 59 -4.01 -22.59 -4.77
N GLU A 60 -2.82 -23.00 -5.22
CA GLU A 60 -2.64 -23.96 -6.33
C GLU A 60 -3.39 -25.28 -6.05
N ALA A 61 -3.25 -25.85 -4.86
CA ALA A 61 -3.94 -27.07 -4.48
C ALA A 61 -5.48 -26.93 -4.53
N ARG A 62 -6.01 -25.72 -4.29
CA ARG A 62 -7.45 -25.43 -4.44
C ARG A 62 -7.84 -25.34 -5.90
N LEU A 63 -7.02 -24.71 -6.74
CA LEU A 63 -7.24 -24.63 -8.19
C LEU A 63 -7.35 -26.04 -8.77
N GLU A 64 -6.37 -26.90 -8.47
CA GLU A 64 -6.41 -28.31 -8.89
C GLU A 64 -7.66 -29.03 -8.40
N ALA A 65 -8.05 -28.83 -7.14
CA ALA A 65 -9.23 -29.45 -6.57
C ALA A 65 -10.53 -28.98 -7.23
N ARG A 66 -10.61 -27.71 -7.63
CA ARG A 66 -11.77 -27.13 -8.32
C ARG A 66 -11.85 -27.56 -9.77
N ALA A 67 -10.73 -27.57 -10.49
CA ALA A 67 -10.64 -28.02 -11.88
C ALA A 67 -11.14 -29.48 -12.04
N ARG A 68 -10.89 -30.33 -11.04
CA ARG A 68 -11.41 -31.71 -11.01
C ARG A 68 -12.93 -31.79 -10.79
N ARG A 69 -13.55 -30.78 -10.20
CA ARG A 69 -15.00 -30.75 -9.88
C ARG A 69 -15.83 -30.14 -10.99
N ASP A 70 -15.42 -28.98 -11.49
CA ASP A 70 -16.34 -28.14 -12.24
C ASP A 70 -16.56 -28.61 -13.68
N GLY A 71 -15.60 -29.30 -14.33
CA GLY A 71 -15.78 -30.10 -15.56
C GLY A 71 -16.43 -29.41 -16.77
N SER A 72 -16.89 -28.18 -16.62
CA SER A 72 -17.74 -27.44 -17.54
C SER A 72 -16.99 -26.19 -17.94
N PRO A 73 -16.83 -25.93 -19.23
CA PRO A 73 -16.23 -24.70 -19.70
C PRO A 73 -17.10 -23.53 -19.24
N HIS A 74 -16.53 -22.64 -18.42
CA HIS A 74 -17.12 -21.34 -18.18
C HIS A 74 -17.07 -20.50 -19.46
N ASP A 75 -18.01 -19.56 -19.61
CA ASP A 75 -17.97 -18.59 -20.71
C ASP A 75 -16.79 -17.63 -20.51
N GLU A 76 -15.63 -18.06 -21.00
CA GLU A 76 -14.30 -17.44 -20.86
C GLU A 76 -14.29 -15.95 -21.24
N THR A 77 -15.13 -15.57 -22.20
CA THR A 77 -15.15 -14.21 -22.73
C THR A 77 -15.74 -13.22 -21.73
N ASP A 78 -16.74 -13.61 -20.94
CA ASP A 78 -17.42 -12.71 -20.01
C ASP A 78 -16.54 -12.37 -18.80
N VAL A 79 -15.84 -13.37 -18.27
CA VAL A 79 -14.97 -13.23 -17.09
C VAL A 79 -13.84 -12.23 -17.33
N PHE A 80 -13.11 -12.38 -18.45
CA PHE A 80 -11.99 -11.49 -18.78
C PHE A 80 -12.46 -10.05 -19.02
N VAL A 81 -13.62 -9.86 -19.65
CA VAL A 81 -14.20 -8.53 -19.86
C VAL A 81 -14.55 -7.88 -18.52
N ARG A 82 -15.19 -8.60 -17.58
CA ARG A 82 -15.47 -8.08 -16.24
C ARG A 82 -14.19 -7.71 -15.48
N PHE A 83 -13.20 -8.60 -15.49
CA PHE A 83 -11.93 -8.36 -14.82
C PHE A 83 -11.19 -7.16 -15.40
N SER A 84 -11.08 -7.06 -16.72
CA SER A 84 -10.40 -5.92 -17.37
C SER A 84 -11.12 -4.59 -17.10
N GLN A 85 -12.46 -4.58 -17.08
CA GLN A 85 -13.23 -3.40 -16.68
C GLN A 85 -12.95 -3.00 -15.23
N MET A 86 -12.89 -3.97 -14.31
CA MET A 86 -12.53 -3.72 -12.91
C MET A 86 -11.09 -3.20 -12.78
N LEU A 87 -10.12 -3.83 -13.45
CA LEU A 87 -8.72 -3.40 -13.44
C LEU A 87 -8.57 -1.96 -13.95
N MET A 88 -9.24 -1.62 -15.05
CA MET A 88 -9.22 -0.26 -15.58
C MET A 88 -9.92 0.74 -14.66
N ARG A 89 -10.91 0.32 -13.87
CA ARG A 89 -11.48 1.14 -12.80
C ARG A 89 -10.45 1.43 -11.72
N GLU A 90 -9.69 0.43 -11.28
CA GLU A 90 -8.62 0.61 -10.28
C GLU A 90 -7.55 1.60 -10.74
N VAL A 91 -7.12 1.50 -12.00
CA VAL A 91 -6.12 2.42 -12.59
C VAL A 91 -6.64 3.86 -12.59
N ARG A 92 -7.92 4.06 -12.91
CA ARG A 92 -8.53 5.40 -12.85
C ARG A 92 -8.62 5.93 -11.43
N LEU A 93 -9.01 5.09 -10.46
CA LEU A 93 -9.13 5.48 -9.05
C LEU A 93 -7.79 5.84 -8.42
N SER A 94 -6.70 5.18 -8.81
CA SER A 94 -5.36 5.45 -8.28
C SER A 94 -4.73 6.72 -8.84
N GLY A 95 -5.23 7.24 -9.97
CA GLY A 95 -4.62 8.36 -10.71
C GLY A 95 -3.27 8.02 -11.35
N ARG A 96 -2.85 6.75 -11.35
CA ARG A 96 -1.57 6.31 -11.91
C ARG A 96 -1.68 6.08 -13.39
N LYS A 97 -0.60 6.39 -14.12
CA LYS A 97 -0.52 6.18 -15.58
C LYS A 97 -0.18 4.75 -15.98
N ARG A 98 0.20 3.91 -15.02
CA ARG A 98 0.68 2.54 -15.24
C ARG A 98 -0.08 1.59 -14.35
N ILE A 99 -0.35 0.41 -14.90
CA ILE A 99 -0.91 -0.72 -14.16
C ILE A 99 0.25 -1.37 -13.40
N ASP A 100 0.00 -1.71 -12.15
CA ASP A 100 0.96 -2.34 -11.24
C ASP A 100 0.23 -3.40 -10.40
N GLU A 101 0.98 -4.16 -9.60
CA GLU A 101 0.48 -5.29 -8.81
C GLU A 101 -0.68 -4.93 -7.87
N LEU A 102 -0.76 -3.69 -7.37
CA LEU A 102 -1.86 -3.28 -6.49
C LEU A 102 -3.17 -3.12 -7.25
N HIS A 103 -3.11 -2.68 -8.51
CA HIS A 103 -4.32 -2.58 -9.33
C HIS A 103 -4.92 -3.96 -9.60
N TYR A 104 -4.07 -4.97 -9.86
CA TYR A 104 -4.51 -6.35 -10.00
C TYR A 104 -5.09 -6.89 -8.70
N LEU A 105 -4.39 -6.70 -7.57
CA LEU A 105 -4.88 -7.14 -6.27
C LEU A 105 -6.27 -6.55 -5.95
N PHE A 106 -6.44 -5.24 -6.09
CA PHE A 106 -7.73 -4.61 -5.84
C PHE A 106 -8.82 -5.05 -6.81
N ALA A 107 -8.47 -5.32 -8.07
CA ALA A 107 -9.42 -5.89 -9.02
C ALA A 107 -9.92 -7.27 -8.58
N PHE A 108 -9.03 -8.16 -8.13
CA PHE A 108 -9.42 -9.47 -7.57
C PHE A 108 -10.30 -9.33 -6.33
N MET A 109 -9.90 -8.49 -5.38
CA MET A 109 -10.64 -8.27 -4.13
C MET A 109 -12.04 -7.69 -4.38
N ARG A 110 -12.19 -6.79 -5.38
CA ARG A 110 -13.48 -6.15 -5.68
C ARG A 110 -14.38 -6.97 -6.58
N LEU A 111 -13.81 -7.76 -7.49
CA LEU A 111 -14.59 -8.70 -8.29
C LEU A 111 -15.19 -9.77 -7.37
N ASN A 112 -14.44 -10.22 -6.35
CA ASN A 112 -14.90 -11.16 -5.33
C ASN A 112 -15.53 -12.42 -5.94
N GLU A 113 -14.83 -12.99 -6.91
CA GLU A 113 -15.20 -14.23 -7.59
C GLU A 113 -14.10 -15.29 -7.40
N GLY A 114 -14.46 -16.56 -7.58
CA GLY A 114 -13.50 -17.64 -7.68
C GLY A 114 -12.74 -17.95 -6.38
N ILE A 115 -11.56 -18.55 -6.51
CA ILE A 115 -10.63 -18.85 -5.43
C ILE A 115 -10.12 -17.57 -4.76
N ALA A 116 -10.02 -16.47 -5.50
CA ALA A 116 -9.64 -15.18 -4.92
C ALA A 116 -10.63 -14.77 -3.82
N ALA A 117 -11.94 -14.88 -4.07
CA ALA A 117 -12.98 -14.61 -3.08
C ALA A 117 -12.84 -15.49 -1.84
N ASP A 118 -12.64 -16.79 -2.03
CA ASP A 118 -12.48 -17.76 -0.94
C ASP A 118 -11.25 -17.41 -0.08
N VAL A 119 -10.11 -17.12 -0.73
CA VAL A 119 -8.86 -16.77 -0.05
C VAL A 119 -9.00 -15.48 0.76
N PHE A 120 -9.54 -14.41 0.16
CA PHE A 120 -9.72 -13.14 0.89
C PHE A 120 -10.78 -13.24 1.99
N GLY A 121 -11.84 -14.01 1.77
CA GLY A 121 -12.87 -14.30 2.75
C GLY A 121 -12.32 -15.04 3.97
N GLU A 122 -11.50 -16.07 3.77
CA GLU A 122 -10.84 -16.81 4.85
C GLU A 122 -9.85 -15.97 5.64
N LEU A 123 -9.11 -15.09 4.96
CA LEU A 123 -8.21 -14.15 5.63
C LEU A 123 -8.98 -13.05 6.39
N ALA A 124 -10.29 -12.92 6.16
CA ALA A 124 -11.13 -11.83 6.67
C ALA A 124 -10.54 -10.44 6.36
N VAL A 125 -9.90 -10.31 5.19
CA VAL A 125 -9.26 -9.06 4.76
C VAL A 125 -10.16 -8.32 3.76
N THR A 126 -10.46 -7.06 4.05
CA THR A 126 -11.22 -6.19 3.14
C THR A 126 -10.30 -5.27 2.33
N THR A 127 -10.82 -4.77 1.21
CA THR A 127 -10.11 -3.80 0.36
C THR A 127 -9.71 -2.56 1.16
N GLU A 128 -10.61 -2.08 2.03
CA GLU A 128 -10.41 -0.88 2.85
C GLU A 128 -9.29 -1.07 3.87
N GLN A 129 -9.14 -2.28 4.42
CA GLN A 129 -8.04 -2.59 5.35
C GLN A 129 -6.69 -2.54 4.64
N VAL A 130 -6.60 -3.07 3.42
CA VAL A 130 -5.37 -3.01 2.60
C VAL A 130 -5.06 -1.57 2.22
N GLU A 131 -6.04 -0.79 1.79
CA GLU A 131 -5.88 0.64 1.50
C GLU A 131 -5.42 1.42 2.74
N ALA A 132 -6.01 1.16 3.91
CA ALA A 132 -5.62 1.79 5.17
C ALA A 132 -4.18 1.42 5.57
N TYR A 133 -3.78 0.16 5.39
CA TYR A 133 -2.41 -0.28 5.61
C TYR A 133 -1.42 0.46 4.69
N LEU A 134 -1.72 0.51 3.38
CA LEU A 134 -0.87 1.20 2.40
C LEU A 134 -0.77 2.70 2.70
N ARG A 135 -1.85 3.32 3.14
CA ARG A 135 -1.87 4.73 3.57
C ARG A 135 -0.98 4.94 4.80
N ARG A 136 -1.11 4.11 5.83
CA ARG A 136 -0.25 4.18 7.03
C ARG A 136 1.22 3.94 6.71
N GLY A 137 1.53 2.93 5.90
CA GLY A 137 2.91 2.66 5.49
C GLY A 137 3.52 3.83 4.72
N ALA A 138 2.74 4.50 3.87
CA ALA A 138 3.20 5.71 3.20
C ALA A 138 3.46 6.85 4.19
N GLU A 139 2.60 7.06 5.17
CA GLU A 139 2.81 8.06 6.24
C GLU A 139 4.05 7.77 7.08
N GLU A 140 4.30 6.50 7.43
CA GLU A 140 5.45 6.08 8.23
C GLU A 140 6.77 6.23 7.46
N ILE A 141 6.81 5.85 6.18
CA ILE A 141 8.00 6.04 5.33
C ILE A 141 8.31 7.53 5.15
N VAL A 142 7.28 8.36 4.93
CA VAL A 142 7.43 9.82 4.88
C VAL A 142 7.95 10.34 6.23
N ALA A 143 7.39 9.87 7.35
CA ALA A 143 7.83 10.23 8.69
C ALA A 143 9.31 9.90 8.97
N ASP A 144 9.84 8.82 8.38
CA ASP A 144 11.23 8.38 8.55
C ASP A 144 12.23 9.04 7.58
N ARG A 145 11.77 9.88 6.65
CA ARG A 145 12.66 10.67 5.78
C ARG A 145 13.44 11.70 6.59
N TRP A 146 14.76 11.74 6.39
CA TRP A 146 15.64 12.75 6.97
C TRP A 146 15.81 13.93 6.01
N MET A 147 15.43 15.12 6.45
CA MET A 147 15.49 16.37 5.69
C MET A 147 16.65 17.25 6.17
N THR A 148 17.23 18.00 5.24
CA THR A 148 18.14 19.13 5.51
C THR A 148 17.36 20.32 6.09
N PRO A 149 18.01 21.24 6.83
CA PRO A 149 17.36 22.47 7.28
C PRO A 149 16.73 23.29 6.15
N GLU A 150 17.34 23.26 4.97
CA GLU A 150 16.86 23.93 3.76
C GLU A 150 15.58 23.28 3.23
N GLU A 151 15.53 21.95 3.12
CA GLU A 151 14.31 21.22 2.73
C GLU A 151 13.18 21.42 3.75
N VAL A 152 13.49 21.44 5.06
CA VAL A 152 12.49 21.72 6.10
C VAL A 152 11.92 23.14 5.95
N ALA A 153 12.75 24.11 5.61
CA ALA A 153 12.34 25.49 5.41
C ALA A 153 11.36 25.62 4.25
N GLU A 154 11.67 24.94 3.14
CA GLU A 154 10.78 24.85 1.98
C GLU A 154 9.45 24.16 2.33
N TYR A 155 9.52 23.03 3.03
CA TYR A 155 8.33 22.27 3.46
C TYR A 155 7.39 23.07 4.36
N LEU A 156 7.94 23.74 5.38
CA LEU A 156 7.17 24.57 6.31
C LEU A 156 6.84 25.95 5.74
N ARG A 157 7.33 26.29 4.54
CA ARG A 157 7.23 27.61 3.91
C ARG A 157 7.72 28.75 4.80
N VAL A 158 8.85 28.54 5.49
CA VAL A 158 9.52 29.53 6.34
C VAL A 158 10.95 29.77 5.87
N HIS A 159 11.58 30.83 6.38
CA HIS A 159 12.99 31.07 6.10
C HIS A 159 13.91 30.06 6.82
N VAL A 160 14.99 29.61 6.17
CA VAL A 160 15.94 28.61 6.73
C VAL A 160 16.54 29.04 8.07
N GLN A 161 16.74 30.34 8.30
CA GLN A 161 17.25 30.85 9.58
C GLN A 161 16.27 30.60 10.74
N THR A 162 14.96 30.59 10.47
CA THR A 162 13.91 30.27 11.44
C THR A 162 14.02 28.81 11.87
N VAL A 163 14.19 27.90 10.90
CA VAL A 163 14.42 26.47 11.16
C VAL A 163 15.68 26.28 12.01
N ARG A 164 16.79 26.94 11.64
CA ARG A 164 18.04 26.87 12.42
C ARG A 164 17.88 27.44 13.83
N ALA A 165 17.07 28.49 14.01
CA ALA A 165 16.76 29.04 15.32
C ALA A 165 15.93 28.05 16.17
N TRP A 166 14.93 27.39 15.59
CA TRP A 166 14.15 26.35 16.27
C TRP A 166 14.98 25.14 16.68
N ILE A 167 15.91 24.70 15.82
CA ILE A 167 16.85 23.62 16.15
C ILE A 167 17.75 24.03 17.33
N ARG A 168 18.33 25.24 17.28
CA ARG A 168 19.16 25.76 18.37
C ARG A 168 18.38 25.93 19.67
N ALA A 169 17.11 26.28 19.59
CA ALA A 169 16.21 26.41 20.74
C ALA A 169 15.65 25.07 21.23
N GLY A 170 15.98 23.93 20.59
CA GLY A 170 15.45 22.61 20.93
C GLY A 170 13.97 22.39 20.58
N LYS A 171 13.33 23.35 19.89
CA LYS A 171 11.92 23.25 19.47
C LYS A 171 11.72 22.28 18.32
N LEU A 172 12.76 22.10 17.51
CA LEU A 172 12.76 21.15 16.39
C LEU A 172 13.91 20.15 16.59
N PRO A 173 13.61 18.87 16.91
CA PRO A 173 14.63 17.85 17.06
C PRO A 173 15.46 17.70 15.79
N ALA A 174 16.79 17.73 15.94
CA ALA A 174 17.71 17.47 14.85
C ALA A 174 18.81 16.51 15.30
N ARG A 175 19.22 15.61 14.41
CA ARG A 175 20.35 14.69 14.63
C ARG A 175 21.48 14.99 13.66
N ARG A 176 22.71 14.77 14.11
CA ARG A 176 23.88 14.71 13.22
C ARG A 176 24.01 13.28 12.73
N ILE A 177 24.08 13.08 11.42
CA ILE A 177 24.39 11.77 10.84
C ILE A 177 25.90 11.56 10.95
N TYR A 178 26.31 10.40 11.47
CA TYR A 178 27.73 10.05 11.65
C TYR A 178 28.48 10.17 10.32
N GLY A 179 29.62 10.87 10.32
CA GLY A 179 30.42 11.12 9.12
C GLY A 179 30.07 12.39 8.33
N MET A 180 28.97 13.09 8.63
CA MET A 180 28.61 14.37 8.01
C MET A 180 28.52 15.49 9.05
N ARG A 181 29.00 16.70 8.69
CA ARG A 181 28.87 17.90 9.55
C ARG A 181 27.47 18.54 9.48
N SER A 182 26.54 17.96 8.72
CA SER A 182 25.22 18.50 8.49
C SER A 182 24.19 17.97 9.49
N LEU A 183 23.30 18.86 9.94
CA LEU A 183 22.13 18.49 10.73
C LEU A 183 21.05 17.92 9.81
N ARG A 184 20.27 16.98 10.35
CA ARG A 184 19.09 16.41 9.71
C ARG A 184 17.93 16.40 10.69
N VAL A 185 16.75 16.70 10.17
CA VAL A 185 15.48 16.71 10.90
C VAL A 185 14.61 15.63 10.29
N ARG A 186 13.90 14.85 11.10
CA ARG A 186 12.91 13.91 10.53
C ARG A 186 11.74 14.70 9.97
N GLU A 187 11.24 14.31 8.80
CA GLU A 187 10.06 14.95 8.21
C GLU A 187 8.85 14.91 9.17
N ALA A 188 8.72 13.84 9.97
CA ALA A 188 7.72 13.76 11.05
C ALA A 188 7.82 14.90 12.07
N ASP A 189 9.05 15.29 12.44
CA ASP A 189 9.30 16.36 13.40
C ASP A 189 8.95 17.73 12.81
N ALA A 190 9.25 17.92 11.53
CA ALA A 190 8.84 19.11 10.78
C ALA A 190 7.31 19.18 10.67
N ALA A 191 6.64 18.10 10.24
CA ALA A 191 5.19 18.05 10.09
C ALA A 191 4.42 18.36 11.39
N ARG A 192 4.98 18.00 12.56
CA ARG A 192 4.41 18.38 13.86
C ARG A 192 4.30 19.89 14.08
N MET A 193 5.15 20.69 13.43
CA MET A 193 5.10 22.16 13.50
C MET A 193 3.90 22.77 12.75
N LEU A 194 3.28 22.01 11.82
CA LEU A 194 2.10 22.43 11.07
C LEU A 194 0.79 22.05 11.75
N ARG A 195 0.84 21.22 12.81
CA ARG A 195 -0.39 20.87 13.53
C ARG A 195 -0.96 22.13 14.17
N PRO A 196 -2.24 22.45 13.95
CA PRO A 196 -2.91 23.50 14.70
C PRO A 196 -2.68 23.26 16.19
N ILE A 197 -2.29 24.32 16.90
CA ILE A 197 -2.30 24.29 18.36
C ILE A 197 -3.79 24.25 18.72
N ASP A 198 -4.31 23.07 19.07
CA ASP A 198 -5.61 22.99 19.74
C ASP A 198 -5.54 23.95 20.93
N GLU A 199 -6.49 24.88 21.01
CA GLU A 199 -6.51 25.97 21.97
C GLU A 199 -6.30 25.46 23.41
N PRO A 200 -5.55 26.20 24.25
CA PRO A 200 -5.34 25.80 25.64
C PRO A 200 -6.69 25.68 26.36
N ASP A 201 -6.87 24.59 27.10
CA ASP A 201 -7.95 24.41 28.08
C ASP A 201 -8.06 25.67 28.94
N ASP A 202 -9.12 26.45 28.71
CA ASP A 202 -9.47 27.66 29.45
C ASP A 202 -10.04 27.31 30.84
N ASN A 203 -9.41 26.36 31.54
CA ASN A 203 -9.76 25.97 32.90
C ASN A 203 -8.86 26.69 33.92
N THR A 204 -8.75 28.01 33.77
CA THR A 204 -8.36 28.88 34.88
C THR A 204 -9.61 29.25 35.64
N SER A 205 -10.09 28.33 36.48
CA SER A 205 -11.11 28.66 37.48
C SER A 205 -10.59 29.81 38.37
N PRO A 206 -11.38 30.88 38.55
CA PRO A 206 -10.96 32.00 39.38
C PRO A 206 -10.85 31.56 40.83
N VAL A 207 -9.72 31.86 41.44
CA VAL A 207 -9.45 31.78 42.89
C VAL A 207 -10.54 32.57 43.62
N GLN A 208 -11.49 31.88 44.24
CA GLN A 208 -12.40 32.50 45.21
C GLN A 208 -11.61 32.78 46.49
N GLY A 209 -11.29 34.05 46.71
CA GLY A 209 -10.85 34.55 48.02
C GLY A 209 -11.99 34.46 49.03
N GLY A 210 -11.82 33.62 50.05
CA GLY A 210 -12.62 33.64 51.27
C GLY A 210 -11.99 34.60 52.28
N GLY A 211 -12.71 35.68 52.60
CA GLY A 211 -12.32 36.68 53.56
C GLY A 211 -12.33 36.19 55.02
N THR A 212 -11.56 36.93 55.81
CA THR A 212 -11.46 36.95 57.28
C THR A 212 -12.77 37.22 58.00
#